data_AF-A0A7V2WEC9-F1
#
_entry.id   AF-A0A7V2WEC9-F1
#
_cell.length_a   1.000
_cell.length_b   1.000
_cell.length_c   1.000
_cell.angle_alpha   90.00
_cell.angle_beta   90.00
_cell.angle_gamma   90.00
#
_symmetry.space_group_name_H-M   'P 1'
#
loop_
_entity.id
_entity.type
_entity.pdbx_description
1 polymer ?
#
loop_
_entity_poly.entity_id
_entity_poly.type
_entity_poly.pdbx_seq_one_letter_code
_entity_poly.pdbx_strand_id
1 'polypeptide(L)'
;MKKYLLIAFALLFGLGSLKADEGMWIPLLLHKNMAEMQKLGLKLTAEDIYSINHASLKDAVVIFGGGCTGEIVSPEGLLFTNHHCGFSSIQKMSTVEHDYLKDGFWAYSKKEELPIPGLTVKFLVRMDDVTGQVLKGVTDSMSENDREMTVAKNSKVIEKKASENGKYMAVVKPLFGGNTYYVYVYQIFRDIRLVGAPPSSIGKFGGDTDNWMWPRHTGDFSIFRVYTAPDGSPAEYAPENIPLKPKKYLTINISPKKKGEFTMIMGNPGSTQRYLSSYGVDMAINLTNPTIVKIRTEKLNIMKNEMNANPKVKIQYATKYAHTSNYWKYFIGQTQALKRLKVKAEKEQQEAEFANWVNQDPQRKARYGHVLSGLKKAYQGLEKYQLEKYYFIEGIYRGPEILKFAAGFEGLKKMLEKKEADPEKVKKQAEALKGRLDNYFKDYNQTIDRNLLAAMMKMYYENVPADQHPAYLD
;
A
#
# COMPACT_ATOMS: atom_id res chain seq x y z
N MET A 1 54.47 0.34 -22.34
CA MET A 1 53.76 -0.79 -21.67
C MET A 1 53.58 -0.61 -20.16
N LYS A 2 54.63 -0.31 -19.36
CA LYS A 2 54.52 -0.15 -17.90
C LYS A 2 53.53 0.94 -17.41
N LYS A 3 53.38 2.06 -18.13
CA LYS A 3 52.41 3.14 -17.79
C LYS A 3 50.94 2.75 -18.03
N TYR A 4 50.66 1.87 -19.00
CA TYR A 4 49.30 1.40 -19.29
C TYR A 4 48.85 0.30 -18.32
N LEU A 5 49.79 -0.51 -17.80
CA LEU A 5 49.53 -1.49 -16.74
C LEU A 5 49.15 -0.84 -15.40
N LEU A 6 49.74 0.31 -15.06
CA LEU A 6 49.41 1.07 -13.84
C LEU A 6 48.00 1.70 -13.88
N ILE A 7 47.56 2.15 -15.05
CA ILE A 7 46.20 2.69 -15.25
C ILE A 7 45.16 1.56 -15.22
N ALA A 8 45.48 0.39 -15.78
CA ALA A 8 44.62 -0.80 -15.70
C ALA A 8 44.50 -1.36 -14.26
N PHE A 9 45.58 -1.28 -13.47
CA PHE A 9 45.56 -1.71 -12.07
C PHE A 9 44.76 -0.74 -11.18
N ALA A 10 44.83 0.57 -11.42
CA ALA A 10 44.01 1.56 -10.71
C ALA A 10 42.50 1.45 -11.01
N LEU A 11 42.13 1.01 -12.22
CA LEU A 11 40.73 0.76 -12.60
C LEU A 11 40.15 -0.50 -11.93
N LEU A 12 40.99 -1.49 -11.57
CA LEU A 12 40.57 -2.71 -10.88
C LEU A 12 40.32 -2.52 -9.37
N PHE A 13 40.98 -1.53 -8.74
CA PHE A 13 40.79 -1.19 -7.32
C PHE A 13 39.77 -0.06 -7.08
N GLY A 14 39.30 0.62 -8.13
CA GLY A 14 38.29 1.69 -8.05
C GLY A 14 36.84 1.21 -8.02
N LEU A 15 36.59 -0.10 -8.22
CA LEU A 15 35.28 -0.71 -8.02
C LEU A 15 35.09 -1.01 -6.52
N GLY A 16 35.11 0.04 -5.69
CA GLY A 16 34.50 -0.06 -4.38
C GLY A 16 33.10 -0.64 -4.56
N SER A 17 32.75 -1.66 -3.78
CA SER A 17 31.41 -2.20 -3.79
C SER A 17 30.45 -1.04 -3.58
N LEU A 18 29.74 -0.64 -4.63
CA LEU A 18 28.61 0.27 -4.53
C LEU A 18 27.55 -0.49 -3.74
N LYS A 19 27.67 -0.46 -2.42
CA LYS A 19 26.57 -0.78 -1.52
C LYS A 19 25.60 0.38 -1.69
N ALA A 20 24.50 0.11 -2.37
CA ALA A 20 23.34 0.96 -2.18
C ALA A 20 22.92 0.76 -0.72
N ASP A 21 22.99 1.82 0.09
CA ASP A 21 22.41 1.78 1.43
C ASP A 21 20.90 1.64 1.28
N GLU A 22 20.40 0.42 1.47
CA GLU A 22 18.97 0.14 1.42
C GLU A 22 18.30 0.71 2.68
N GLY A 23 17.20 1.46 2.51
CA GLY A 23 16.44 1.93 3.66
C GLY A 23 15.24 2.79 3.28
N MET A 24 14.15 2.62 4.01
CA MET A 24 13.03 3.57 4.02
C MET A 24 13.12 4.35 5.32
N TRP A 25 13.61 5.58 5.24
CA TRP A 25 14.00 6.37 6.40
C TRP A 25 12.84 7.23 6.90
N ILE A 26 12.70 7.31 8.23
CA ILE A 26 11.71 8.17 8.87
C ILE A 26 12.19 9.62 8.74
N PRO A 27 11.37 10.55 8.19
CA PRO A 27 11.79 11.94 8.00
C PRO A 27 12.32 12.63 9.26
N LEU A 28 11.73 12.33 10.43
CA LEU A 28 12.16 12.85 11.74
C LEU A 28 13.61 12.45 12.11
N LEU A 29 14.12 11.35 11.55
CA LEU A 29 15.44 10.80 11.86
C LEU A 29 16.48 11.09 10.77
N LEU A 30 16.18 11.95 9.80
CA LEU A 30 17.06 12.23 8.66
C LEU A 30 18.44 12.75 9.07
N HIS A 31 18.56 13.46 10.20
CA HIS A 31 19.83 13.94 10.72
C HIS A 31 20.90 12.83 10.85
N LYS A 32 20.48 11.56 11.03
CA LYS A 32 21.39 10.41 11.10
C LYS A 32 22.03 10.04 9.75
N ASN A 33 21.40 10.40 8.63
CA ASN A 33 21.81 10.01 7.29
C ASN A 33 22.25 11.18 6.40
N MET A 34 22.04 12.43 6.86
CA MET A 34 22.31 13.62 6.04
C MET A 34 23.74 13.68 5.51
N ALA A 35 24.74 13.34 6.34
CA ALA A 35 26.14 13.37 5.93
C ALA A 35 26.41 12.48 4.71
N GLU A 36 25.85 11.25 4.71
CA GLU A 36 26.00 10.33 3.58
C GLU A 36 25.19 10.82 2.36
N MET A 37 23.96 11.28 2.56
CA MET A 37 23.15 11.83 1.46
C MET A 37 23.85 13.01 0.77
N GLN A 38 24.47 13.91 1.55
CA GLN A 38 25.20 15.07 1.03
C GLN A 38 26.48 14.67 0.29
N LYS A 39 27.20 13.68 0.80
CA LYS A 39 28.35 13.07 0.13
C LYS A 39 27.97 12.43 -1.22
N LEU A 40 26.78 11.83 -1.30
CA LEU A 40 26.21 11.28 -2.53
C LEU A 40 25.69 12.36 -3.50
N GLY A 41 25.64 13.63 -3.08
CA GLY A 41 25.32 14.77 -3.96
C GLY A 41 24.09 15.58 -3.56
N LEU A 42 23.37 15.20 -2.49
CA LEU A 42 22.27 16.02 -1.97
C LEU A 42 22.77 17.41 -1.55
N LYS A 43 22.05 18.46 -1.96
CA LYS A 43 22.35 19.84 -1.57
C LYS A 43 21.39 20.42 -0.52
N LEU A 44 20.34 19.69 -0.19
CA LEU A 44 19.36 20.07 0.82
C LEU A 44 19.86 19.75 2.23
N THR A 45 19.33 20.47 3.20
CA THR A 45 19.45 20.17 4.64
C THR A 45 18.34 19.20 5.09
N ALA A 46 18.41 18.70 6.32
CA ALA A 46 17.32 17.92 6.89
C ALA A 46 16.03 18.73 7.01
N GLU A 47 16.13 20.01 7.36
CA GLU A 47 15.00 20.91 7.56
C GLU A 47 14.31 21.27 6.23
N ASP A 48 15.05 21.35 5.13
CA ASP A 48 14.47 21.49 3.79
C ASP A 48 13.57 20.30 3.44
N ILE A 49 13.91 19.10 3.92
CA ILE A 49 13.17 17.86 3.64
C ILE A 49 11.97 17.72 4.60
N TYR A 50 12.20 17.91 5.89
CA TYR A 50 11.17 17.82 6.93
C TYR A 50 11.42 18.86 8.03
N SER A 51 10.45 19.75 8.20
CA SER A 51 10.40 20.72 9.30
C SER A 51 8.97 20.87 9.80
N ILE A 52 8.80 21.02 11.12
CA ILE A 52 7.50 21.39 11.72
C ILE A 52 7.36 22.92 11.89
N ASN A 53 8.48 23.65 11.78
CA ASN A 53 8.54 25.08 12.08
C ASN A 53 8.37 25.95 10.82
N HIS A 54 8.75 25.44 9.65
CA HIS A 54 8.59 26.13 8.37
C HIS A 54 8.21 25.16 7.26
N ALA A 55 7.84 25.69 6.09
CA ALA A 55 7.53 24.88 4.92
C ALA A 55 8.76 24.06 4.47
N SER A 56 8.55 22.79 4.15
CA SER A 56 9.58 21.83 3.71
C SER A 56 9.03 20.92 2.60
N LEU A 57 9.85 20.03 2.04
CA LEU A 57 9.41 19.10 0.98
C LEU A 57 8.24 18.21 1.42
N LYS A 58 8.13 17.89 2.72
CA LYS A 58 6.98 17.13 3.25
C LYS A 58 5.63 17.77 2.90
N ASP A 59 5.57 19.10 2.78
CA ASP A 59 4.32 19.83 2.54
C ASP A 59 3.88 19.76 1.08
N ALA A 60 4.75 19.28 0.19
CA ALA A 60 4.45 19.02 -1.22
C ALA A 60 4.22 17.53 -1.51
N VAL A 61 4.56 16.61 -0.61
CA VAL A 61 4.43 15.15 -0.80
C VAL A 61 3.23 14.64 0.00
N VAL A 62 2.28 14.02 -0.68
CA VAL A 62 0.96 13.68 -0.11
C VAL A 62 0.63 12.20 -0.24
N ILE A 63 -0.27 11.73 0.62
CA ILE A 63 -0.95 10.46 0.39
C ILE A 63 -2.12 10.73 -0.54
N PHE A 64 -2.10 10.10 -1.71
CA PHE A 64 -3.17 10.15 -2.69
C PHE A 64 -4.12 8.96 -2.49
N GLY A 65 -5.40 9.25 -2.24
CA GLY A 65 -6.44 8.25 -2.03
C GLY A 65 -6.12 7.33 -0.84
N GLY A 66 -6.17 6.02 -1.09
CA GLY A 66 -6.02 4.98 -0.08
C GLY A 66 -4.60 4.53 0.24
N GLY A 67 -3.58 4.98 -0.51
CA GLY A 67 -2.21 4.50 -0.29
C GLY A 67 -1.18 4.80 -1.38
N CYS A 68 -1.52 5.57 -2.42
CA CYS A 68 -0.52 6.07 -3.35
C CYS A 68 0.19 7.31 -2.80
N THR A 69 1.30 7.69 -3.45
CA THR A 69 1.93 9.00 -3.24
C THR A 69 1.54 9.92 -4.39
N GLY A 70 1.37 11.20 -4.09
CA GLY A 70 1.35 12.25 -5.10
C GLY A 70 2.19 13.43 -4.64
N GLU A 71 2.38 14.37 -5.55
CA GLU A 71 3.20 15.55 -5.31
C GLU A 71 2.56 16.82 -5.86
N ILE A 72 2.59 17.90 -5.07
CA ILE A 72 2.11 19.21 -5.48
C ILE A 72 3.19 19.91 -6.29
N VAL A 73 2.83 20.35 -7.50
CA VAL A 73 3.76 20.88 -8.50
C VAL A 73 3.42 22.30 -8.97
N SER A 74 2.42 22.94 -8.36
CA SER A 74 2.03 24.32 -8.69
C SER A 74 1.54 25.10 -7.47
N PRO A 75 1.52 26.45 -7.54
CA PRO A 75 0.95 27.29 -6.49
C PRO A 75 -0.58 27.23 -6.41
N GLU A 76 -1.24 26.50 -7.31
CA GLU A 76 -2.69 26.32 -7.37
C GLU A 76 -3.09 24.84 -7.17
N GLY A 77 -2.32 24.12 -6.35
CA GLY A 77 -2.69 22.78 -5.88
C GLY A 77 -2.70 21.69 -6.96
N LEU A 78 -2.03 21.91 -8.10
CA LEU A 78 -1.87 20.88 -9.13
C LEU A 78 -1.04 19.73 -8.56
N LEU A 79 -1.53 18.52 -8.73
CA LEU A 79 -1.00 17.31 -8.14
C LEU A 79 -0.66 16.31 -9.24
N PHE A 80 0.56 15.78 -9.23
CA PHE A 80 0.95 14.64 -10.05
C PHE A 80 0.93 13.35 -9.23
N THR A 81 0.52 12.27 -9.86
CA THR A 81 0.60 10.90 -9.35
C THR A 81 0.64 9.93 -10.54
N ASN A 82 0.76 8.64 -10.30
CA ASN A 82 0.77 7.66 -11.39
C ASN A 82 -0.62 7.49 -12.04
N HIS A 83 -0.66 7.12 -13.31
CA HIS A 83 -1.91 6.77 -14.01
C HIS A 83 -2.61 5.61 -13.30
N HIS A 84 -1.86 4.60 -12.86
CA HIS A 84 -2.44 3.48 -12.12
C HIS A 84 -3.00 3.87 -10.73
N CYS A 85 -2.49 4.94 -10.12
CA CYS A 85 -3.00 5.49 -8.87
C CYS A 85 -4.33 6.24 -9.09
N GLY A 86 -4.43 7.01 -10.17
CA GLY A 86 -5.68 7.66 -10.61
C GLY A 86 -6.67 6.73 -11.32
N PHE A 87 -6.28 5.48 -11.62
CA PHE A 87 -7.04 4.58 -12.51
C PHE A 87 -8.46 4.31 -12.06
N SER A 88 -8.69 4.12 -10.75
CA SER A 88 -10.03 3.93 -10.21
C SER A 88 -10.89 5.20 -10.34
N SER A 89 -10.27 6.37 -10.21
CA SER A 89 -10.94 7.66 -10.45
C SER A 89 -11.30 7.85 -11.92
N ILE A 90 -10.37 7.53 -12.84
CA ILE A 90 -10.58 7.61 -14.29
C ILE A 90 -11.69 6.64 -14.72
N GLN A 91 -11.63 5.38 -14.27
CA GLN A 91 -12.65 4.36 -14.54
C GLN A 91 -14.02 4.77 -13.98
N LYS A 92 -14.06 5.33 -12.76
CA LYS A 92 -15.31 5.79 -12.14
C LYS A 92 -16.01 6.87 -12.98
N MET A 93 -15.23 7.73 -13.62
CA MET A 93 -15.73 8.80 -14.50
C MET A 93 -15.95 8.35 -15.95
N SER A 94 -15.46 7.17 -16.35
CA SER A 94 -15.62 6.67 -17.72
C SER A 94 -17.01 6.07 -17.94
N THR A 95 -17.56 6.27 -19.13
CA THR A 95 -18.75 5.58 -19.65
C THR A 95 -18.44 4.96 -21.01
N VAL A 96 -19.41 4.31 -21.64
CA VAL A 96 -19.23 3.80 -23.01
C VAL A 96 -19.12 4.96 -24.01
N GLU A 97 -19.85 6.04 -23.76
CA GLU A 97 -19.87 7.27 -24.57
C GLU A 97 -18.62 8.13 -24.33
N HIS A 98 -18.09 8.12 -23.10
CA HIS A 98 -16.90 8.87 -22.70
C HIS A 98 -15.89 7.93 -22.04
N ASP A 99 -15.16 7.16 -22.84
CA ASP A 99 -14.17 6.18 -22.36
C ASP A 99 -12.82 6.85 -22.09
N TYR A 100 -12.71 7.54 -20.94
CA TYR A 100 -11.46 8.19 -20.53
C TYR A 100 -10.31 7.21 -20.30
N LEU A 101 -10.58 5.92 -20.07
CA LEU A 101 -9.52 4.90 -20.00
C LEU A 101 -8.89 4.70 -21.37
N LYS A 102 -9.70 4.64 -22.44
CA LYS A 102 -9.23 4.44 -23.80
C LYS A 102 -8.63 5.72 -24.39
N ASP A 103 -9.34 6.83 -24.28
CA ASP A 103 -9.06 8.05 -25.04
C ASP A 103 -8.26 9.09 -24.23
N GLY A 104 -8.15 8.91 -22.92
CA GLY A 104 -7.58 9.89 -22.00
C GLY A 104 -8.57 11.00 -21.65
N PHE A 105 -8.13 11.96 -20.84
CA PHE A 105 -8.92 13.10 -20.41
C PHE A 105 -8.02 14.31 -20.20
N TRP A 106 -8.45 15.52 -20.60
CA TRP A 106 -7.73 16.76 -20.38
C TRP A 106 -8.71 17.91 -20.20
N ALA A 107 -8.72 18.52 -19.01
CA ALA A 107 -9.48 19.73 -18.73
C ALA A 107 -8.70 20.96 -19.24
N TYR A 108 -9.29 21.74 -20.15
CA TYR A 108 -8.68 22.97 -20.67
C TYR A 108 -8.96 24.18 -19.77
N SER A 109 -9.86 24.04 -18.80
CA SER A 109 -10.16 25.05 -17.80
C SER A 109 -10.49 24.41 -16.45
N LYS A 110 -10.38 25.17 -15.35
CA LYS A 110 -10.76 24.72 -13.99
C LYS A 110 -12.22 24.27 -13.88
N LYS A 111 -13.09 24.78 -14.76
CA LYS A 111 -14.51 24.42 -14.82
C LYS A 111 -14.75 23.04 -15.43
N GLU A 112 -13.81 22.56 -16.24
CA GLU A 112 -13.87 21.23 -16.88
C GLU A 112 -13.26 20.14 -15.99
N GLU A 113 -12.54 20.49 -14.93
CA GLU A 113 -11.95 19.52 -14.00
C GLU A 113 -13.04 18.69 -13.32
N LEU A 114 -12.95 17.36 -13.42
CA LEU A 114 -14.00 16.45 -12.98
C LEU A 114 -13.89 16.15 -11.48
N PRO A 115 -14.88 16.50 -10.64
CA PRO A 115 -14.88 16.14 -9.22
C PRO A 115 -14.93 14.61 -9.06
N ILE A 116 -14.11 14.07 -8.16
CA ILE A 116 -14.06 12.62 -7.90
C ILE A 116 -14.65 12.31 -6.53
N PRO A 117 -15.92 11.87 -6.43
CA PRO A 117 -16.56 11.66 -5.15
C PRO A 117 -15.84 10.60 -4.31
N GLY A 118 -15.51 10.95 -3.06
CA GLY A 118 -14.86 10.07 -2.08
C GLY A 118 -13.33 9.96 -2.23
N LEU A 119 -12.72 10.61 -3.23
CA LEU A 119 -11.26 10.71 -3.31
C LEU A 119 -10.77 11.73 -2.28
N THR A 120 -9.71 11.39 -1.56
CA THR A 120 -9.09 12.31 -0.58
C THR A 120 -7.59 12.41 -0.82
N VAL A 121 -7.02 13.55 -0.47
CA VAL A 121 -5.57 13.75 -0.40
C VAL A 121 -5.19 14.14 1.03
N LYS A 122 -4.13 13.52 1.57
CA LYS A 122 -3.68 13.75 2.95
C LYS A 122 -2.29 14.37 2.97
N PHE A 123 -2.17 15.51 3.63
CA PHE A 123 -0.89 16.21 3.84
C PHE A 123 -0.37 15.91 5.23
N LEU A 124 0.90 15.52 5.34
CA LEU A 124 1.54 15.28 6.63
C LEU A 124 1.81 16.63 7.33
N VAL A 125 1.10 16.89 8.43
CA VAL A 125 1.29 18.09 9.24
C VAL A 125 2.53 17.92 10.10
N ARG A 126 2.60 16.84 10.87
CA ARG A 126 3.71 16.51 11.78
C ARG A 126 3.68 15.04 12.19
N MET A 127 4.79 14.61 12.78
CA MET A 127 4.97 13.31 13.42
C MET A 127 5.62 13.51 14.79
N ASP A 128 5.17 12.76 15.80
CA ASP A 128 5.84 12.73 17.12
C ASP A 128 6.09 11.29 17.58
N ASP A 129 7.19 11.08 18.30
CA ASP A 129 7.42 9.85 19.05
C ASP A 129 6.49 9.81 20.26
N VAL A 130 5.67 8.76 20.34
CA VAL A 130 4.71 8.53 21.42
C VAL A 130 4.93 7.19 22.10
N THR A 131 6.09 6.57 21.92
CA THR A 131 6.42 5.23 22.40
C THR A 131 6.15 5.06 23.89
N GLY A 132 6.66 5.98 24.71
CA GLY A 132 6.45 5.93 26.17
C GLY A 132 4.98 6.10 26.59
N GLN A 133 4.19 6.85 25.82
CA GLN A 133 2.76 7.02 26.09
C GLN A 133 1.97 5.78 25.70
N VAL A 134 2.30 5.17 24.55
CA VAL A 134 1.65 3.95 24.06
C VAL A 134 1.96 2.75 24.95
N LEU A 135 3.21 2.58 25.36
CA LEU A 135 3.66 1.45 26.19
C LEU A 135 3.42 1.64 27.69
N LYS A 136 2.75 2.73 28.10
CA LYS A 136 2.42 2.95 29.51
C LYS A 136 1.55 1.81 30.04
N GLY A 137 2.07 1.12 31.05
CA GLY A 137 1.41 -0.02 31.68
C GLY A 137 1.60 -1.35 30.97
N VAL A 138 2.34 -1.41 29.85
CA VAL A 138 2.72 -2.67 29.20
C VAL A 138 3.91 -3.29 29.95
N THR A 139 3.83 -4.57 30.26
CA THR A 139 4.90 -5.33 30.93
C THR A 139 5.24 -6.61 30.16
N ASP A 140 6.46 -7.13 30.38
CA ASP A 140 6.94 -8.36 29.72
C ASP A 140 6.17 -9.63 30.15
N SER A 141 5.34 -9.54 31.21
CA SER A 141 4.54 -10.66 31.72
C SER A 141 3.11 -10.71 31.17
N MET A 142 2.72 -9.73 30.35
CA MET A 142 1.37 -9.69 29.76
C MET A 142 1.20 -10.77 28.69
N SER A 143 -0.04 -11.25 28.52
CA SER A 143 -0.40 -11.97 27.29
C SER A 143 -0.33 -11.01 26.10
N GLU A 144 -0.05 -11.52 24.90
CA GLU A 144 -0.04 -10.68 23.69
C GLU A 144 -1.39 -9.99 23.45
N ASN A 145 -2.50 -10.66 23.77
CA ASN A 145 -3.83 -10.07 23.63
C ASN A 145 -4.04 -8.89 24.60
N ASP A 146 -3.63 -9.02 25.86
CA ASP A 146 -3.72 -7.93 26.84
C ASP A 146 -2.79 -6.77 26.48
N ARG A 147 -1.60 -7.08 25.96
CA ARG A 147 -0.67 -6.09 25.42
C ARG A 147 -1.31 -5.33 24.25
N GLU A 148 -1.86 -6.02 23.26
CA GLU A 148 -2.53 -5.40 22.10
C GLU A 148 -3.72 -4.53 22.52
N MET A 149 -4.55 -5.00 23.44
CA MET A 149 -5.67 -4.22 23.98
C MET A 149 -5.19 -2.95 24.70
N THR A 150 -4.14 -3.06 25.51
CA THR A 150 -3.56 -1.93 26.25
C THR A 150 -2.95 -0.90 25.29
N VAL A 151 -2.15 -1.37 24.32
CA VAL A 151 -1.57 -0.53 23.26
C VAL A 151 -2.68 0.18 22.49
N ALA A 152 -3.71 -0.54 22.03
CA ALA A 152 -4.81 0.02 21.26
C ALA A 152 -5.60 1.08 22.06
N LYS A 153 -5.83 0.83 23.36
CA LYS A 153 -6.48 1.79 24.26
C LYS A 153 -5.66 3.07 24.39
N ASN A 154 -4.36 2.95 24.65
CA ASN A 154 -3.47 4.10 24.82
C ASN A 154 -3.33 4.89 23.49
N SER A 155 -3.18 4.19 22.37
CA SER A 155 -3.16 4.79 21.03
C SER A 155 -4.40 5.63 20.75
N LYS A 156 -5.60 5.12 21.04
CA LYS A 156 -6.87 5.88 20.83
C LYS A 156 -6.92 7.19 21.60
N VAL A 157 -6.39 7.22 22.83
CA VAL A 157 -6.33 8.46 23.64
C VAL A 157 -5.41 9.48 22.98
N ILE A 158 -4.24 9.04 22.51
CA ILE A 158 -3.25 9.88 21.83
C ILE A 158 -3.82 10.42 20.52
N GLU A 159 -4.44 9.56 19.70
CA GLU A 159 -5.08 9.95 18.43
C GLU A 159 -6.20 10.96 18.66
N LYS A 160 -7.06 10.75 19.65
CA LYS A 160 -8.13 11.69 20.00
C LYS A 160 -7.59 13.07 20.40
N LYS A 161 -6.49 13.12 21.15
CA LYS A 161 -5.85 14.38 21.53
C LYS A 161 -5.20 15.06 20.33
N ALA A 162 -4.48 14.30 19.50
CA ALA A 162 -3.75 14.81 18.34
C ALA A 162 -4.67 15.22 17.16
N SER A 163 -5.94 14.79 17.16
CA SER A 163 -6.90 15.19 16.12
C SER A 163 -7.41 16.63 16.26
N GLU A 164 -7.13 17.32 17.37
CA GLU A 164 -7.58 18.69 17.64
C GLU A 164 -9.10 18.87 17.39
N ASN A 165 -9.91 18.11 18.12
CA ASN A 165 -11.38 18.11 17.99
C ASN A 165 -11.87 17.78 16.56
N GLY A 166 -11.14 16.91 15.84
CA GLY A 166 -11.51 16.44 14.51
C GLY A 166 -10.98 17.29 13.35
N LYS A 167 -10.24 18.37 13.63
CA LYS A 167 -9.54 19.18 12.63
C LYS A 167 -8.52 18.38 11.81
N TYR A 168 -7.85 17.43 12.46
CA TYR A 168 -6.86 16.56 11.84
C TYR A 168 -7.24 15.08 11.95
N MET A 169 -6.73 14.29 11.01
CA MET A 169 -6.66 12.84 11.19
C MET A 169 -5.33 12.50 11.87
N ALA A 170 -5.41 11.95 13.08
CA ALA A 170 -4.25 11.41 13.78
C ALA A 170 -4.30 9.88 13.76
N VAL A 171 -3.16 9.25 13.50
CA VAL A 171 -3.01 7.78 13.56
C VAL A 171 -1.70 7.40 14.22
N VAL A 172 -1.77 6.53 15.22
CA VAL A 172 -0.60 5.93 15.83
C VAL A 172 -0.21 4.69 15.03
N LYS A 173 1.07 4.60 14.65
CA LYS A 173 1.61 3.45 13.93
C LYS A 173 2.79 2.83 14.69
N PRO A 174 2.80 1.48 14.83
CA PRO A 174 3.97 0.78 15.31
C PRO A 174 5.06 0.77 14.23
N LEU A 175 6.31 0.90 14.66
CA LEU A 175 7.50 0.66 13.87
C LEU A 175 8.37 -0.41 14.55
N PHE A 176 9.26 -1.05 13.78
CA PHE A 176 10.20 -2.05 14.26
C PHE A 176 9.52 -3.19 15.06
N GLY A 177 8.41 -3.73 14.57
CA GLY A 177 7.67 -4.80 15.26
C GLY A 177 6.93 -4.35 16.53
N GLY A 178 6.66 -3.05 16.68
CA GLY A 178 6.00 -2.50 17.87
C GLY A 178 6.96 -2.17 19.02
N ASN A 179 8.25 -2.00 18.72
CA ASN A 179 9.24 -1.47 19.66
C ASN A 179 9.22 0.06 19.74
N THR A 180 8.67 0.74 18.72
CA THR A 180 8.56 2.21 18.69
C THR A 180 7.20 2.58 18.10
N TYR A 181 6.62 3.69 18.56
CA TYR A 181 5.34 4.17 18.08
C TYR A 181 5.42 5.65 17.76
N TYR A 182 4.95 6.02 16.57
CA TYR A 182 4.80 7.40 16.14
C TYR A 182 3.33 7.74 15.93
N VAL A 183 2.92 8.93 16.32
CA VAL A 183 1.65 9.51 15.87
C VAL A 183 1.91 10.34 14.62
N TYR A 184 1.11 10.09 13.58
CA TYR A 184 1.12 10.84 12.33
C TYR A 184 -0.13 11.69 12.27
N VAL A 185 0.04 13.00 12.09
CA VAL A 185 -1.07 13.96 12.03
C VAL A 185 -1.19 14.48 10.62
N TYR A 186 -2.38 14.31 10.04
CA TYR A 186 -2.67 14.65 8.64
C TYR A 186 -3.80 15.68 8.54
N GLN A 187 -3.65 16.61 7.59
CA GLN A 187 -4.76 17.39 7.06
C GLN A 187 -5.36 16.64 5.87
N ILE A 188 -6.66 16.40 5.88
CA ILE A 188 -7.38 15.71 4.80
C ILE A 188 -8.13 16.73 3.96
N PHE A 189 -7.91 16.71 2.64
CA PHE A 189 -8.72 17.41 1.65
C PHE A 189 -9.62 16.43 0.90
N ARG A 190 -10.85 16.86 0.58
CA ARG A 190 -11.93 15.99 0.11
C ARG A 190 -12.54 16.41 -1.23
N ASP A 191 -12.29 17.64 -1.67
CA ASP A 191 -12.57 18.06 -3.04
C ASP A 191 -11.30 17.90 -3.90
N ILE A 192 -11.22 16.75 -4.58
CA ILE A 192 -10.12 16.40 -5.48
C ILE A 192 -10.70 16.19 -6.87
N ARG A 193 -10.16 16.92 -7.85
CA ARG A 193 -10.68 16.91 -9.22
C ARG A 193 -9.65 16.37 -10.20
N LEU A 194 -10.09 15.54 -11.15
CA LEU A 194 -9.26 15.04 -12.24
C LEU A 194 -9.03 16.18 -13.24
N VAL A 195 -7.77 16.43 -13.57
CA VAL A 195 -7.34 17.48 -14.50
C VAL A 195 -6.87 16.87 -15.82
N GLY A 196 -6.12 15.76 -15.75
CA GLY A 196 -5.55 15.16 -16.94
C GLY A 196 -5.14 13.71 -16.74
N ALA A 197 -5.34 12.89 -17.76
CA ALA A 197 -4.84 11.53 -17.83
C ALA A 197 -4.54 11.17 -19.29
N PRO A 198 -3.36 10.60 -19.59
CA PRO A 198 -3.10 10.05 -20.91
C PRO A 198 -4.02 8.84 -21.18
N PRO A 199 -4.23 8.46 -22.44
CA PRO A 199 -4.91 7.20 -22.77
C PRO A 199 -4.16 6.01 -22.15
N SER A 200 -4.86 4.93 -21.83
CA SER A 200 -4.25 3.72 -21.22
C SER A 200 -3.16 3.10 -22.10
N SER A 201 -3.20 3.32 -23.41
CA SER A 201 -2.13 2.91 -24.34
C SER A 201 -0.78 3.56 -24.00
N ILE A 202 -0.77 4.74 -23.39
CA ILE A 202 0.43 5.44 -22.89
C ILE A 202 0.58 5.19 -21.38
N GLY A 203 -0.48 5.46 -20.61
CA GLY A 203 -0.48 5.40 -19.15
C GLY A 203 -0.19 4.01 -18.58
N LYS A 204 -0.43 2.96 -19.38
CA LYS A 204 -0.15 1.56 -19.05
C LYS A 204 0.42 0.79 -20.25
N PHE A 205 1.23 1.46 -21.09
CA PHE A 205 1.92 0.83 -22.20
C PHE A 205 2.62 -0.47 -21.77
N GLY A 206 2.47 -1.53 -22.57
CA GLY A 206 2.97 -2.87 -22.27
C GLY A 206 2.13 -3.70 -21.28
N GLY A 207 1.15 -3.08 -20.62
CA GLY A 207 0.16 -3.76 -19.76
C GLY A 207 0.79 -4.71 -18.73
N ASP A 208 0.20 -5.90 -18.59
CA ASP A 208 0.71 -6.92 -17.67
C ASP A 208 2.08 -7.46 -18.10
N THR A 209 2.41 -7.49 -19.39
CA THR A 209 3.69 -7.99 -19.93
C THR A 209 4.88 -7.16 -19.45
N ASP A 210 4.74 -5.83 -19.45
CA ASP A 210 5.81 -4.94 -19.02
C ASP A 210 5.76 -4.63 -17.53
N ASN A 211 4.65 -4.92 -16.83
CA ASN A 211 4.54 -4.65 -15.40
C ASN A 211 5.69 -5.32 -14.60
N TRP A 212 6.27 -4.65 -13.61
CA TRP A 212 7.49 -5.08 -12.90
C TRP A 212 8.77 -5.31 -13.76
N MET A 213 8.80 -4.88 -15.02
CA MET A 213 9.97 -5.03 -15.91
C MET A 213 10.74 -3.73 -16.13
N TRP A 214 12.04 -3.88 -16.37
CA TRP A 214 12.96 -2.90 -16.95
C TRP A 214 13.73 -3.59 -18.11
N PRO A 215 13.95 -2.96 -19.29
CA PRO A 215 13.59 -1.60 -19.71
C PRO A 215 12.09 -1.30 -19.67
N ARG A 216 11.72 -0.01 -19.56
CA ARG A 216 10.33 0.42 -19.45
C ARG A 216 10.04 1.68 -20.28
N HIS A 217 8.88 1.69 -20.94
CA HIS A 217 8.45 2.77 -21.84
C HIS A 217 7.02 3.29 -21.52
N THR A 218 6.56 3.12 -20.28
CA THR A 218 5.22 3.53 -19.85
C THR A 218 5.20 4.98 -19.39
N GLY A 219 4.28 5.80 -19.94
CA GLY A 219 4.01 7.16 -19.46
C GLY A 219 3.04 7.16 -18.29
N ASP A 220 3.41 6.52 -17.17
CA ASP A 220 2.51 6.26 -16.02
C ASP A 220 2.29 7.50 -15.15
N PHE A 221 1.46 8.44 -15.61
CA PHE A 221 1.08 9.62 -14.85
C PHE A 221 -0.40 9.98 -15.01
N SER A 222 -0.95 10.66 -14.01
CA SER A 222 -2.23 11.36 -14.06
C SER A 222 -2.15 12.61 -13.20
N ILE A 223 -3.03 13.56 -13.47
CA ILE A 223 -3.00 14.91 -12.93
C ILE A 223 -4.33 15.19 -12.25
N PHE A 224 -4.25 15.65 -11.01
CA PHE A 224 -5.39 16.08 -10.21
C PHE A 224 -5.15 17.49 -9.69
N ARG A 225 -6.18 18.09 -9.11
CA ARG A 225 -6.05 19.33 -8.34
C ARG A 225 -6.79 19.20 -7.01
N VAL A 226 -6.16 19.72 -5.96
CA VAL A 226 -6.75 19.84 -4.63
C VAL A 226 -7.50 21.16 -4.52
N TYR A 227 -8.75 21.11 -4.05
CA TYR A 227 -9.60 22.28 -3.80
C TYR A 227 -9.89 22.44 -2.29
N THR A 228 -10.25 23.66 -1.92
CA THR A 228 -10.59 24.08 -0.56
C THR A 228 -11.85 24.93 -0.56
N ALA A 229 -12.46 25.11 0.61
CA ALA A 229 -13.40 26.21 0.79
C ALA A 229 -12.74 27.56 0.48
N PRO A 230 -13.53 28.63 0.22
CA PRO A 230 -13.00 29.97 -0.06
C PRO A 230 -12.05 30.52 1.00
N ASP A 231 -12.19 30.09 2.26
CA ASP A 231 -11.32 30.47 3.39
C ASP A 231 -9.99 29.69 3.42
N GLY A 232 -9.78 28.74 2.51
CA GLY A 232 -8.61 27.88 2.43
C GLY A 232 -8.71 26.60 3.27
N SER A 233 -9.80 26.39 4.00
CA SER A 233 -10.00 25.20 4.82
C SER A 233 -10.40 23.98 3.96
N PRO A 234 -10.10 22.74 4.39
CA PRO A 234 -10.57 21.57 3.68
C PRO A 234 -12.09 21.47 3.71
N ALA A 235 -12.68 21.20 2.56
CA ALA A 235 -14.13 21.07 2.40
C ALA A 235 -14.48 19.85 1.55
N GLU A 236 -15.73 19.40 1.67
CA GLU A 236 -16.37 18.57 0.67
C GLU A 236 -16.52 19.35 -0.64
N TYR A 237 -16.82 18.65 -1.74
CA TYR A 237 -17.05 19.30 -3.03
C TYR A 237 -18.16 20.37 -2.94
N ALA A 238 -17.83 21.56 -3.43
CA ALA A 238 -18.77 22.64 -3.68
C ALA A 238 -18.35 23.41 -4.95
N PRO A 239 -19.28 23.90 -5.78
CA PRO A 239 -18.96 24.67 -6.98
C PRO A 239 -18.09 25.91 -6.71
N GLU A 240 -18.27 26.55 -5.56
CA GLU A 240 -17.56 27.74 -5.10
C GLU A 240 -16.16 27.47 -4.52
N ASN A 241 -15.79 26.20 -4.33
CA ASN A 241 -14.46 25.85 -3.84
C ASN A 241 -13.39 26.36 -4.79
N ILE A 242 -12.25 26.75 -4.22
CA ILE A 242 -11.12 27.34 -4.94
C ILE A 242 -9.90 26.40 -4.92
N PRO A 243 -8.98 26.50 -5.89
CA PRO A 243 -7.73 25.76 -5.86
C PRO A 243 -6.94 25.98 -4.56
N LEU A 244 -6.41 24.90 -3.99
CA LEU A 244 -5.52 24.96 -2.83
C LEU A 244 -4.31 25.86 -3.14
N LYS A 245 -4.01 26.79 -2.22
CA LYS A 245 -2.72 27.47 -2.16
C LYS A 245 -1.80 26.69 -1.22
N PRO A 246 -0.85 25.89 -1.73
CA PRO A 246 -0.05 25.01 -0.89
C PRO A 246 1.06 25.77 -0.17
N LYS A 247 1.52 25.23 0.98
CA LYS A 247 2.68 25.78 1.71
C LYS A 247 3.99 25.64 0.92
N LYS A 248 4.10 24.57 0.12
CA LYS A 248 5.25 24.25 -0.73
C LYS A 248 4.76 23.50 -1.96
N TYR A 249 5.44 23.69 -3.08
CA TYR A 249 5.26 22.88 -4.29
C TYR A 249 6.64 22.59 -4.90
N LEU A 250 6.73 21.50 -5.65
CA LEU A 250 7.96 21.07 -6.31
C LEU A 250 8.12 21.78 -7.66
N THR A 251 9.32 22.28 -7.92
CA THR A 251 9.70 22.82 -9.23
C THR A 251 10.12 21.68 -10.17
N ILE A 252 9.65 21.72 -11.41
CA ILE A 252 9.96 20.70 -12.42
C ILE A 252 11.27 21.08 -13.14
N ASN A 253 12.26 20.19 -13.08
CA ASN A 253 13.50 20.33 -13.83
C ASN A 253 13.44 19.50 -15.12
N ILE A 254 13.40 20.19 -16.26
CA ILE A 254 13.32 19.60 -17.61
C ILE A 254 14.70 19.34 -18.25
N SER A 255 15.79 19.58 -17.53
CA SER A 255 17.14 19.28 -18.03
C SER A 255 17.36 17.78 -18.14
N PRO A 256 18.11 17.31 -19.15
CA PRO A 256 18.44 15.89 -19.31
C PRO A 256 19.12 15.33 -18.05
N LYS A 257 18.73 14.12 -17.66
CA LYS A 257 19.32 13.42 -16.50
C LYS A 257 20.57 12.66 -16.92
N LYS A 258 21.57 12.65 -16.05
CA LYS A 258 22.83 11.91 -16.24
C LYS A 258 22.90 10.73 -15.28
N LYS A 259 23.54 9.64 -15.73
CA LYS A 259 23.84 8.50 -14.88
C LYS A 259 24.71 8.94 -13.70
N GLY A 260 24.35 8.50 -12.49
CA GLY A 260 25.06 8.82 -11.25
C GLY A 260 24.58 10.11 -10.57
N GLU A 261 23.59 10.81 -11.11
CA GLU A 261 22.96 11.93 -10.39
C GLU A 261 22.25 11.45 -9.13
N PHE A 262 22.39 12.21 -8.05
CA PHE A 262 21.69 11.95 -6.80
C PHE A 262 20.18 11.97 -7.01
N THR A 263 19.50 10.94 -6.51
CA THR A 263 18.03 10.85 -6.56
C THR A 263 17.50 10.55 -5.17
N MET A 264 16.54 11.35 -4.72
CA MET A 264 15.80 11.11 -3.48
C MET A 264 14.32 10.92 -3.81
N ILE A 265 13.73 9.88 -3.24
CA ILE A 265 12.30 9.60 -3.36
C ILE A 265 11.69 9.78 -1.97
N MET A 266 10.66 10.62 -1.90
CA MET A 266 9.81 10.75 -0.72
C MET A 266 8.44 10.18 -1.07
N GLY A 267 7.87 9.39 -0.16
CA GLY A 267 6.55 8.81 -0.37
C GLY A 267 6.09 7.99 0.82
N ASN A 268 5.02 7.24 0.60
CA ASN A 268 4.29 6.54 1.65
C ASN A 268 4.33 5.03 1.39
N PRO A 269 5.48 4.36 1.59
CA PRO A 269 5.58 2.93 1.36
C PRO A 269 4.60 2.17 2.27
N GLY A 270 3.83 1.25 1.67
CA GLY A 270 2.76 0.55 2.39
C GLY A 270 3.26 -0.42 3.45
N SER A 271 4.05 -1.43 3.06
CA SER A 271 4.60 -2.41 4.00
C SER A 271 5.89 -3.02 3.48
N THR A 272 6.76 -3.44 4.42
CA THR A 272 7.95 -4.25 4.13
C THR A 272 8.11 -5.30 5.22
N GLN A 273 8.84 -6.38 4.92
CA GLN A 273 9.14 -7.45 5.87
C GLN A 273 10.66 -7.68 5.93
N ARG A 274 11.45 -6.61 6.07
CA ARG A 274 12.93 -6.67 6.03
C ARG A 274 13.54 -7.60 7.10
N TYR A 275 12.85 -7.78 8.22
CA TYR A 275 13.27 -8.62 9.35
C TYR A 275 12.60 -10.01 9.35
N LEU A 276 12.02 -10.44 8.22
CA LEU A 276 11.48 -11.80 8.10
C LEU A 276 12.61 -12.83 8.27
N SER A 277 12.32 -13.92 8.98
CA SER A 277 13.25 -15.04 9.17
C SER A 277 13.43 -15.86 7.90
N SER A 278 14.45 -16.71 7.88
CA SER A 278 14.67 -17.73 6.85
C SER A 278 13.44 -18.63 6.67
N TYR A 279 12.79 -19.00 7.78
CA TYR A 279 11.54 -19.77 7.79
C TYR A 279 10.39 -19.03 7.07
N GLY A 280 10.24 -17.73 7.32
CA GLY A 280 9.22 -16.92 6.65
C GLY A 280 9.51 -16.73 5.17
N VAL A 281 10.78 -16.55 4.80
CA VAL A 281 11.21 -16.51 3.39
C VAL A 281 10.93 -17.85 2.71
N ASP A 282 11.22 -18.97 3.37
CA ASP A 282 10.97 -20.31 2.83
C ASP A 282 9.47 -20.57 2.60
N MET A 283 8.63 -20.28 3.59
CA MET A 283 7.18 -20.37 3.47
C MET A 283 6.64 -19.45 2.36
N ALA A 284 7.20 -18.24 2.18
CA ALA A 284 6.83 -17.36 1.09
C ALA A 284 7.13 -18.00 -0.27
N ILE A 285 8.35 -18.53 -0.44
CA ILE A 285 8.83 -19.13 -1.68
C ILE A 285 8.08 -20.42 -2.04
N ASN A 286 7.87 -21.29 -1.07
CA ASN A 286 7.48 -22.68 -1.31
C ASN A 286 5.97 -22.93 -1.13
N LEU A 287 5.26 -22.03 -0.43
CA LEU A 287 3.86 -22.28 -0.07
C LEU A 287 2.96 -21.07 -0.37
N THR A 288 3.23 -19.93 0.23
CA THR A 288 2.32 -18.76 0.17
C THR A 288 2.23 -18.18 -1.25
N ASN A 289 3.37 -17.78 -1.84
CA ASN A 289 3.35 -17.12 -3.14
C ASN A 289 2.84 -18.05 -4.26
N PRO A 290 3.28 -19.32 -4.37
CA PRO A 290 2.75 -20.24 -5.37
C PRO A 290 1.24 -20.45 -5.26
N THR A 291 0.70 -20.59 -4.06
CA THR A 291 -0.75 -20.76 -3.83
C THR A 291 -1.53 -19.52 -4.27
N ILE A 292 -1.08 -18.31 -3.91
CA ILE A 292 -1.72 -17.07 -4.35
C ILE A 292 -1.68 -16.95 -5.88
N VAL A 293 -0.53 -17.25 -6.50
CA VAL A 293 -0.37 -17.21 -7.96
C VAL A 293 -1.32 -18.19 -8.66
N LYS A 294 -1.44 -19.42 -8.15
CA LYS A 294 -2.34 -20.44 -8.70
C LYS A 294 -3.80 -19.97 -8.70
N ILE A 295 -4.29 -19.50 -7.56
CA ILE A 295 -5.67 -18.99 -7.40
C ILE A 295 -5.92 -17.79 -8.33
N ARG A 296 -5.01 -16.82 -8.34
CA ARG A 296 -5.19 -15.60 -9.15
C ARG A 296 -5.09 -15.83 -10.64
N THR A 297 -4.31 -16.81 -11.08
CA THR A 297 -4.25 -17.20 -12.50
C THR A 297 -5.63 -17.58 -13.00
N GLU A 298 -6.34 -18.43 -12.25
CA GLU A 298 -7.70 -18.86 -12.62
C GLU A 298 -8.69 -17.69 -12.64
N LYS A 299 -8.65 -16.84 -11.61
CA LYS A 299 -9.49 -15.64 -11.54
C LYS A 299 -9.25 -14.70 -12.73
N LEU A 300 -7.98 -14.48 -13.09
CA LEU A 300 -7.60 -13.63 -14.20
C LEU A 300 -8.08 -14.20 -15.53
N ASN A 301 -7.98 -15.51 -15.74
CA ASN A 301 -8.49 -16.17 -16.95
C ASN A 301 -10.01 -15.95 -17.11
N ILE A 302 -10.78 -16.19 -16.04
CA ILE A 302 -12.24 -16.00 -16.04
C ILE A 302 -12.60 -14.54 -16.36
N MET A 303 -11.99 -13.58 -15.65
CA MET A 303 -12.25 -12.15 -15.89
C MET A 303 -11.84 -11.73 -17.31
N LYS A 304 -10.67 -12.19 -17.79
CA LYS A 304 -10.11 -11.78 -19.08
C LYS A 304 -10.97 -12.20 -20.25
N ASN A 305 -11.50 -13.42 -20.22
CA ASN A 305 -12.36 -13.95 -21.28
C ASN A 305 -13.60 -13.07 -21.49
N GLU A 306 -14.28 -12.73 -20.39
CA GLU A 306 -15.48 -11.89 -20.42
C GLU A 306 -15.17 -10.42 -20.78
N MET A 307 -14.06 -9.88 -20.27
CA MET A 307 -13.59 -8.53 -20.62
C MET A 307 -13.23 -8.40 -22.11
N ASN A 308 -12.71 -9.46 -22.74
CA ASN A 308 -12.40 -9.44 -24.16
C ASN A 308 -13.66 -9.51 -25.03
N ALA A 309 -14.72 -10.17 -24.54
CA ALA A 309 -15.97 -10.36 -25.27
C ALA A 309 -16.91 -9.14 -25.22
N ASN A 310 -16.82 -8.31 -24.18
CA ASN A 310 -17.78 -7.22 -23.96
C ASN A 310 -17.13 -5.90 -23.48
N PRO A 311 -17.21 -4.79 -24.25
CA PRO A 311 -16.65 -3.49 -23.87
C PRO A 311 -17.18 -2.93 -22.54
N LYS A 312 -18.47 -3.13 -22.23
CA LYS A 312 -19.04 -2.72 -20.94
C LYS A 312 -18.37 -3.46 -19.79
N VAL A 313 -18.20 -4.78 -19.93
CA VAL A 313 -17.52 -5.61 -18.93
C VAL A 313 -16.05 -5.20 -18.80
N LYS A 314 -15.38 -4.89 -19.91
CA LYS A 314 -14.02 -4.36 -19.90
C LYS A 314 -13.90 -3.13 -19.02
N ILE A 315 -14.83 -2.17 -19.11
CA ILE A 315 -14.86 -0.98 -18.23
C ILE A 315 -15.18 -1.35 -16.79
N GLN A 316 -16.21 -2.17 -16.55
CA GLN A 316 -16.64 -2.61 -15.20
C GLN A 316 -15.53 -3.34 -14.43
N TYR A 317 -14.74 -4.19 -15.12
CA TYR A 317 -13.74 -5.05 -14.51
C TYR A 317 -12.30 -4.55 -14.67
N ALA A 318 -12.05 -3.45 -15.38
CA ALA A 318 -10.69 -2.92 -15.63
C ALA A 318 -9.88 -2.77 -14.33
N THR A 319 -10.46 -2.14 -13.31
CA THR A 319 -9.79 -1.90 -12.02
C THR A 319 -9.60 -3.19 -11.23
N LYS A 320 -10.61 -4.07 -11.19
CA LYS A 320 -10.59 -5.35 -10.45
C LYS A 320 -9.54 -6.30 -11.03
N TYR A 321 -9.51 -6.41 -12.36
CA TYR A 321 -8.52 -7.18 -13.09
C TYR A 321 -7.11 -6.63 -12.86
N ALA A 322 -6.91 -5.31 -13.04
CA ALA A 322 -5.59 -4.70 -12.86
C ALA A 322 -5.01 -4.85 -11.45
N HIS A 323 -5.84 -4.72 -10.41
CA HIS A 323 -5.39 -4.98 -9.03
C HIS A 323 -4.97 -6.43 -8.82
N THR A 324 -5.74 -7.37 -9.37
CA THR A 324 -5.45 -8.80 -9.26
C THR A 324 -4.17 -9.16 -10.04
N SER A 325 -4.03 -8.68 -11.28
CA SER A 325 -2.90 -8.96 -12.16
C SER A 325 -1.60 -8.36 -11.62
N ASN A 326 -1.66 -7.16 -11.06
CA ASN A 326 -0.50 -6.48 -10.50
C ASN A 326 0.20 -7.32 -9.42
N TYR A 327 -0.56 -7.78 -8.43
CA TYR A 327 0.00 -8.56 -7.34
C TYR A 327 0.20 -10.04 -7.71
N TRP A 328 -0.55 -10.58 -8.68
CA TRP A 328 -0.25 -11.89 -9.28
C TRP A 328 1.17 -11.91 -9.85
N LYS A 329 1.51 -10.91 -10.68
CA LYS A 329 2.86 -10.79 -11.25
C LYS A 329 3.91 -10.45 -10.20
N TYR A 330 3.57 -9.63 -9.20
CA TYR A 330 4.44 -9.36 -8.04
C TYR A 330 4.88 -10.64 -7.34
N PHE A 331 3.96 -11.56 -7.02
CA PHE A 331 4.32 -12.79 -6.31
C PHE A 331 5.16 -13.75 -7.16
N ILE A 332 4.96 -13.78 -8.48
CA ILE A 332 5.84 -14.50 -9.41
C ILE A 332 7.26 -13.90 -9.34
N GLY A 333 7.38 -12.59 -9.53
CA GLY A 333 8.66 -11.88 -9.54
C GLY A 333 9.37 -11.94 -8.18
N GLN A 334 8.64 -11.80 -7.08
CA GLN A 334 9.16 -11.90 -5.73
C GLN A 334 9.74 -13.30 -5.48
N THR A 335 9.02 -14.36 -5.85
CA THR A 335 9.51 -15.74 -5.68
C THR A 335 10.79 -15.96 -6.48
N GLN A 336 10.84 -15.50 -7.73
CA GLN A 336 12.04 -15.59 -8.57
C GLN A 336 13.21 -14.80 -7.97
N ALA A 337 12.97 -13.57 -7.49
CA ALA A 337 13.99 -12.72 -6.89
C ALA A 337 14.54 -13.31 -5.59
N LEU A 338 13.66 -13.78 -4.69
CA LEU A 338 14.06 -14.41 -3.43
C LEU A 338 14.96 -15.63 -3.66
N LYS A 339 14.62 -16.47 -4.64
CA LYS A 339 15.44 -17.63 -5.05
C LYS A 339 16.76 -17.19 -5.68
N ARG A 340 16.72 -16.31 -6.69
CA ARG A 340 17.91 -15.87 -7.45
C ARG A 340 18.93 -15.15 -6.58
N LEU A 341 18.46 -14.30 -5.67
CA LEU A 341 19.30 -13.54 -4.73
C LEU A 341 19.68 -14.35 -3.49
N LYS A 342 19.22 -15.61 -3.36
CA LYS A 342 19.48 -16.50 -2.22
C LYS A 342 19.13 -15.86 -0.87
N VAL A 343 18.02 -15.12 -0.81
CA VAL A 343 17.62 -14.35 0.38
C VAL A 343 17.44 -15.23 1.60
N LYS A 344 16.94 -16.47 1.43
CA LYS A 344 16.85 -17.44 2.53
C LYS A 344 18.22 -17.72 3.17
N ALA A 345 19.24 -17.96 2.36
CA ALA A 345 20.60 -18.24 2.86
C ALA A 345 21.20 -17.02 3.56
N GLU A 346 20.96 -15.81 3.05
CA GLU A 346 21.34 -14.57 3.74
C GLU A 346 20.67 -14.45 5.12
N LYS A 347 19.38 -14.82 5.22
CA LYS A 347 18.68 -14.85 6.51
C LYS A 347 19.23 -15.91 7.46
N GLU A 348 19.54 -17.11 6.97
CA GLU A 348 20.17 -18.16 7.78
C GLU A 348 21.53 -17.70 8.32
N GLN A 349 22.31 -16.96 7.53
CA GLN A 349 23.55 -16.36 8.00
C GLN A 349 23.30 -15.31 9.09
N GLN A 350 22.35 -14.39 8.87
CA GLN A 350 21.97 -13.37 9.88
C GLN A 350 21.48 -14.01 11.18
N GLU A 351 20.74 -15.12 11.09
CA GLU A 351 20.26 -15.90 12.24
C GLU A 351 21.42 -16.58 12.99
N ALA A 352 22.42 -17.11 12.28
CA ALA A 352 23.63 -17.66 12.89
C ALA A 352 24.45 -16.57 13.60
N GLU A 353 24.61 -15.40 12.98
CA GLU A 353 25.25 -14.22 13.58
C GLU A 353 24.49 -13.77 14.85
N PHE A 354 23.16 -13.72 14.79
CA PHE A 354 22.31 -13.43 15.94
C PHE A 354 22.49 -14.47 17.05
N ALA A 355 22.49 -15.76 16.74
CA ALA A 355 22.69 -16.82 17.73
C ALA A 355 24.06 -16.71 18.41
N ASN A 356 25.12 -16.41 17.66
CA ASN A 356 26.45 -16.17 18.21
C ASN A 356 26.46 -14.95 19.13
N TRP A 357 25.87 -13.84 18.70
CA TRP A 357 25.73 -12.62 19.50
C TRP A 357 24.96 -12.90 20.80
N VAL A 358 23.83 -13.62 20.75
CA VAL A 358 23.04 -13.98 21.94
C VAL A 358 23.86 -14.82 22.93
N ASN A 359 24.66 -15.78 22.44
CA ASN A 359 25.40 -16.71 23.30
C ASN A 359 26.66 -16.10 23.95
N GLN A 360 27.10 -14.92 23.52
CA GLN A 360 28.25 -14.22 24.11
C GLN A 360 27.94 -13.58 25.47
N ASP A 361 26.69 -13.53 25.91
CA ASP A 361 26.30 -12.90 27.16
C ASP A 361 25.16 -13.67 27.85
N PRO A 362 25.30 -14.02 29.14
CA PRO A 362 24.26 -14.77 29.86
C PRO A 362 22.90 -14.07 29.93
N GLN A 363 22.85 -12.73 30.04
CA GLN A 363 21.60 -11.98 30.08
C GLN A 363 20.91 -11.98 28.71
N ARG A 364 21.66 -11.79 27.61
CA ARG A 364 21.12 -11.93 26.24
C ARG A 364 20.62 -13.35 26.00
N LYS A 365 21.37 -14.37 26.43
CA LYS A 365 20.97 -15.78 26.31
C LYS A 365 19.67 -16.07 27.06
N ALA A 366 19.54 -15.58 28.29
CA ALA A 366 18.30 -15.71 29.07
C ALA A 366 17.11 -15.05 28.36
N ARG A 367 17.31 -13.85 27.79
CA ARG A 367 16.23 -13.09 27.14
C ARG A 367 15.86 -13.60 25.74
N TYR A 368 16.84 -14.00 24.93
CA TYR A 368 16.65 -14.21 23.48
C TYR A 368 17.00 -15.62 22.99
N GLY A 369 17.58 -16.49 23.83
CA GLY A 369 18.08 -17.81 23.40
C GLY A 369 17.02 -18.73 22.79
N HIS A 370 15.74 -18.50 23.09
CA HIS A 370 14.61 -19.30 22.60
C HIS A 370 13.99 -18.77 21.30
N VAL A 371 14.38 -17.58 20.82
CA VAL A 371 13.71 -16.88 19.71
C VAL A 371 13.75 -17.69 18.42
N LEU A 372 14.92 -18.20 18.01
CA LEU A 372 15.04 -18.96 16.75
C LEU A 372 14.28 -20.29 16.79
N SER A 373 14.35 -21.01 17.92
CA SER A 373 13.57 -22.25 18.10
C SER A 373 12.06 -21.99 18.13
N GLY A 374 11.65 -20.88 18.75
CA GLY A 374 10.26 -20.44 18.79
C GLY A 374 9.73 -20.10 17.40
N LEU A 375 10.51 -19.35 16.61
CA LEU A 375 10.20 -19.04 15.21
C LEU A 375 10.05 -20.33 14.38
N LYS A 376 11.02 -21.25 14.46
CA LYS A 376 10.93 -22.53 13.75
C LYS A 376 9.64 -23.28 14.07
N LYS A 377 9.32 -23.43 15.37
CA LYS A 377 8.11 -24.12 15.83
C LYS A 377 6.84 -23.41 15.35
N ALA A 378 6.80 -22.08 15.40
CA ALA A 378 5.67 -21.29 14.94
C ALA A 378 5.43 -21.48 13.42
N TYR A 379 6.49 -21.42 12.60
CA TYR A 379 6.38 -21.62 11.16
C TYR A 379 5.94 -23.05 10.80
N GLN A 380 6.47 -24.07 11.48
CA GLN A 380 6.00 -25.46 11.32
C GLN A 380 4.51 -25.63 11.67
N GLY A 381 4.01 -24.89 12.66
CA GLY A 381 2.59 -24.86 12.99
C GLY A 381 1.75 -24.17 11.90
N LEU A 382 2.22 -23.02 11.42
CA LEU A 382 1.56 -22.23 10.38
C LEU A 382 1.46 -22.97 9.04
N GLU A 383 2.50 -23.73 8.65
CA GLU A 383 2.51 -24.51 7.40
C GLU A 383 1.29 -25.41 7.24
N LYS A 384 0.80 -25.99 8.35
CA LYS A 384 -0.36 -26.91 8.36
C LYS A 384 -1.65 -26.25 7.88
N TYR A 385 -1.82 -24.96 8.12
CA TYR A 385 -3.06 -24.22 7.86
C TYR A 385 -2.90 -23.18 6.73
N GLN A 386 -1.71 -23.10 6.13
CA GLN A 386 -1.39 -22.01 5.22
C GLN A 386 -2.18 -22.10 3.91
N LEU A 387 -2.46 -23.32 3.44
CA LEU A 387 -3.30 -23.59 2.27
C LEU A 387 -4.74 -23.18 2.53
N GLU A 388 -5.38 -23.73 3.56
CA GLU A 388 -6.75 -23.40 3.97
C GLU A 388 -6.93 -21.89 4.09
N LYS A 389 -6.04 -21.22 4.82
CA LYS A 389 -6.03 -19.76 4.96
C LYS A 389 -6.01 -19.03 3.61
N TYR A 390 -5.11 -19.36 2.69
CA TYR A 390 -5.00 -18.60 1.43
C TYR A 390 -6.07 -18.98 0.40
N TYR A 391 -6.53 -20.22 0.37
CA TYR A 391 -7.69 -20.60 -0.42
C TYR A 391 -8.96 -19.91 0.08
N PHE A 392 -9.14 -19.80 1.40
CA PHE A 392 -10.21 -19.00 1.98
C PHE A 392 -10.06 -17.50 1.63
N ILE A 393 -8.90 -16.89 1.89
CA ILE A 393 -8.71 -15.44 1.67
C ILE A 393 -8.80 -15.07 0.19
N GLU A 394 -8.10 -15.76 -0.70
CA GLU A 394 -7.97 -15.38 -2.11
C GLU A 394 -9.06 -15.98 -3.00
N GLY A 395 -9.53 -17.18 -2.66
CA GLY A 395 -10.55 -17.93 -3.40
C GLY A 395 -11.97 -17.65 -2.90
N ILE A 396 -12.22 -17.67 -1.60
CA ILE A 396 -13.59 -17.50 -1.07
C ILE A 396 -13.89 -16.02 -0.78
N TYR A 397 -13.11 -15.40 0.10
CA TYR A 397 -13.36 -14.04 0.58
C TYR A 397 -13.06 -12.95 -0.47
N ARG A 398 -12.10 -13.20 -1.37
CA ARG A 398 -11.71 -12.26 -2.44
C ARG A 398 -11.95 -12.81 -3.85
N GLY A 399 -12.52 -14.01 -3.99
CA GLY A 399 -12.79 -14.61 -5.29
C GLY A 399 -14.07 -14.05 -5.89
N PRO A 400 -15.24 -14.64 -5.58
CA PRO A 400 -16.53 -14.06 -5.92
C PRO A 400 -16.78 -12.78 -5.12
N GLU A 401 -17.33 -11.78 -5.78
CA GLU A 401 -17.71 -10.49 -5.21
C GLU A 401 -18.88 -10.64 -4.24
N ILE A 402 -19.84 -11.50 -4.57
CA ILE A 402 -21.11 -11.60 -3.83
C ILE A 402 -20.94 -12.06 -2.38
N LEU A 403 -19.97 -12.95 -2.10
CA LEU A 403 -19.74 -13.46 -0.74
C LEU A 403 -19.23 -12.36 0.20
N LYS A 404 -18.25 -11.59 -0.26
CA LYS A 404 -17.74 -10.45 0.51
C LYS A 404 -18.79 -9.35 0.67
N PHE A 405 -19.59 -9.13 -0.38
CA PHE A 405 -20.70 -8.19 -0.32
C PHE A 405 -21.72 -8.60 0.74
N ALA A 406 -22.15 -9.88 0.74
CA ALA A 406 -23.06 -10.44 1.73
C ALA A 406 -22.50 -10.36 3.16
N ALA A 407 -21.20 -10.62 3.36
CA ALA A 407 -20.54 -10.47 4.65
C ALA A 407 -20.62 -9.03 5.21
N GLY A 408 -20.78 -8.02 4.34
CA GLY A 408 -21.02 -6.63 4.75
C GLY A 408 -22.35 -6.41 5.47
N PHE A 409 -23.31 -7.35 5.35
CA PHE A 409 -24.61 -7.30 6.01
C PHE A 409 -24.62 -7.99 7.38
N GLU A 410 -23.53 -8.65 7.79
CA GLU A 410 -23.45 -9.39 9.06
C GLU A 410 -23.77 -8.49 10.27
N GLY A 411 -23.36 -7.22 10.24
CA GLY A 411 -23.69 -6.27 11.29
C GLY A 411 -25.20 -6.00 11.40
N LEU A 412 -25.91 -5.93 10.28
CA LEU A 412 -27.37 -5.77 10.27
C LEU A 412 -28.05 -7.06 10.74
N LYS A 413 -27.61 -8.22 10.26
CA LYS A 413 -28.08 -9.54 10.71
C LYS A 413 -27.99 -9.67 12.24
N LYS A 414 -26.82 -9.38 12.82
CA LYS A 414 -26.61 -9.40 14.27
C LYS A 414 -27.47 -8.41 15.04
N MET A 415 -27.86 -7.28 14.43
CA MET A 415 -28.81 -6.36 15.07
C MET A 415 -30.22 -6.94 15.07
N LEU A 416 -30.65 -7.52 13.95
CA LEU A 416 -31.99 -8.11 13.78
C LEU A 416 -32.18 -9.38 14.61
N GLU A 417 -31.11 -10.14 14.87
CA GLU A 417 -31.14 -11.34 15.72
C GLU A 417 -31.25 -11.03 17.23
N LYS A 418 -31.11 -9.77 17.65
CA LYS A 418 -31.30 -9.38 19.05
C LYS A 418 -32.79 -9.38 19.39
N LYS A 419 -33.13 -9.91 20.58
CA LYS A 419 -34.50 -9.88 21.11
C LYS A 419 -35.10 -8.47 21.19
N GLU A 420 -34.27 -7.49 21.51
CA GLU A 420 -34.64 -6.06 21.53
C GLU A 420 -33.66 -5.27 20.66
N ALA A 421 -33.98 -5.17 19.37
CA ALA A 421 -33.23 -4.35 18.42
C ALA A 421 -33.74 -2.90 18.46
N ASP A 422 -32.83 -1.94 18.55
CA ASP A 422 -33.15 -0.52 18.43
C ASP A 422 -33.59 -0.20 16.98
N PRO A 423 -34.88 0.13 16.75
CA PRO A 423 -35.40 0.31 15.39
C PRO A 423 -34.71 1.44 14.62
N GLU A 424 -34.27 2.48 15.30
CA GLU A 424 -33.60 3.63 14.69
C GLU A 424 -32.19 3.24 14.22
N LYS A 425 -31.44 2.50 15.04
CA LYS A 425 -30.13 1.98 14.63
C LYS A 425 -30.22 0.99 13.48
N VAL A 426 -31.23 0.10 13.50
CA VAL A 426 -31.48 -0.84 12.40
C VAL A 426 -31.79 -0.08 11.11
N LYS A 427 -32.69 0.91 11.16
CA LYS A 427 -33.04 1.75 10.00
C LYS A 427 -31.83 2.47 9.44
N LYS A 428 -31.04 3.13 10.30
CA LYS A 428 -29.81 3.84 9.90
C LYS A 428 -28.80 2.90 9.24
N GLN A 429 -28.59 1.70 9.79
CA GLN A 429 -27.69 0.71 9.22
C GLN A 429 -28.20 0.22 7.85
N ALA A 430 -29.50 -0.04 7.73
CA ALA A 430 -30.12 -0.45 6.47
C ALA A 430 -30.01 0.64 5.40
N GLU A 431 -30.25 1.92 5.74
CA GLU A 431 -30.07 3.06 4.84
C GLU A 431 -28.61 3.22 4.39
N ALA A 432 -27.65 3.04 5.29
CA ALA A 432 -26.23 3.07 4.95
C ALA A 432 -25.82 1.93 4.00
N LEU A 433 -26.43 0.75 4.13
CA LEU A 433 -26.23 -0.38 3.22
C LEU A 433 -26.90 -0.12 1.86
N LYS A 434 -28.12 0.41 1.85
CA LYS A 434 -28.85 0.82 0.63
C LYS A 434 -28.05 1.83 -0.19
N GLY A 435 -27.45 2.83 0.47
CA GLY A 435 -26.63 3.84 -0.20
C GLY A 435 -25.35 3.31 -0.87
N ARG A 436 -24.99 2.03 -0.67
CA ARG A 436 -23.83 1.38 -1.31
C ARG A 436 -24.22 0.51 -2.50
N LEU A 437 -25.50 0.19 -2.68
CA LEU A 437 -25.98 -0.77 -3.68
C LEU A 437 -25.63 -0.31 -5.09
N ASP A 438 -25.95 0.94 -5.44
CA ASP A 438 -25.73 1.45 -6.80
C ASP A 438 -24.26 1.42 -7.20
N ASN A 439 -23.36 1.83 -6.29
CA ASN A 439 -21.92 1.80 -6.53
C ASN A 439 -21.39 0.36 -6.67
N TYR A 440 -21.92 -0.58 -5.90
CA TYR A 440 -21.54 -2.00 -6.01
C TYR A 440 -22.02 -2.59 -7.33
N PHE A 441 -23.31 -2.44 -7.64
CA PHE A 441 -23.93 -3.05 -8.82
C PHE A 441 -23.54 -2.38 -10.14
N LYS A 442 -23.04 -1.14 -10.12
CA LYS A 442 -22.47 -0.47 -11.30
C LYS A 442 -21.41 -1.32 -12.00
N ASP A 443 -20.50 -1.93 -11.23
CA ASP A 443 -19.37 -2.70 -11.75
C ASP A 443 -19.53 -4.21 -11.60
N TYR A 444 -20.61 -4.67 -10.95
CA TYR A 444 -20.89 -6.10 -10.75
C TYR A 444 -21.34 -6.78 -12.05
N ASN A 445 -20.84 -7.99 -12.29
CA ASN A 445 -21.29 -8.84 -13.39
C ASN A 445 -21.61 -10.24 -12.85
N GLN A 446 -22.87 -10.64 -12.93
CA GLN A 446 -23.36 -11.89 -12.35
C GLN A 446 -22.75 -13.14 -13.00
N THR A 447 -22.50 -13.10 -14.31
CA THR A 447 -21.91 -14.24 -15.03
C THR A 447 -20.47 -14.49 -14.57
N ILE A 448 -19.66 -13.44 -14.50
CA ILE A 448 -18.29 -13.53 -13.98
C ILE A 448 -18.32 -14.02 -12.53
N ASP A 449 -19.17 -13.44 -11.68
CA ASP A 449 -19.23 -13.79 -10.27
C ASP A 449 -19.59 -15.26 -10.03
N ARG A 450 -20.58 -15.79 -10.77
CA ARG A 450 -20.95 -17.21 -10.72
C ARG A 450 -19.82 -18.12 -11.16
N ASN A 451 -19.12 -17.77 -12.23
CA ASN A 451 -17.98 -18.54 -12.74
C ASN A 451 -16.80 -18.51 -11.75
N LEU A 452 -16.53 -17.35 -11.15
CA LEU A 452 -15.54 -17.21 -10.08
C LEU A 452 -15.93 -18.05 -8.87
N LEU A 453 -17.18 -17.98 -8.40
CA LEU A 453 -17.64 -18.78 -7.27
C LEU A 453 -17.42 -20.28 -7.52
N ALA A 454 -17.90 -20.79 -8.66
CA ALA A 454 -17.76 -22.20 -9.00
C ALA A 454 -16.29 -22.65 -9.07
N ALA A 455 -15.44 -21.88 -9.78
CA ALA A 455 -14.03 -22.21 -9.91
C ALA A 455 -13.28 -22.14 -8.57
N MET A 456 -13.54 -21.12 -7.75
CA MET A 456 -12.86 -20.95 -6.46
C MET A 456 -13.28 -21.99 -5.43
N MET A 457 -14.57 -22.37 -5.39
CA MET A 457 -15.06 -23.45 -4.53
C MET A 457 -14.45 -24.79 -4.93
N LYS A 458 -14.41 -25.10 -6.24
CA LYS A 458 -13.74 -26.31 -6.75
C LYS A 458 -12.26 -26.34 -6.36
N MET A 459 -11.55 -25.23 -6.58
CA MET A 459 -10.14 -25.14 -6.20
C MET A 459 -9.91 -25.27 -4.70
N TYR A 460 -10.80 -24.74 -3.86
CA TYR A 460 -10.74 -24.92 -2.41
C TYR A 460 -10.87 -26.42 -2.06
N TYR A 461 -11.93 -27.07 -2.54
CA TYR A 461 -12.20 -28.49 -2.27
C TYR A 461 -11.05 -29.41 -2.71
N GLU A 462 -10.49 -29.18 -3.91
CA GLU A 462 -9.44 -30.03 -4.47
C GLU A 462 -8.05 -29.84 -3.83
N ASN A 463 -7.78 -28.71 -3.17
CA ASN A 463 -6.41 -28.36 -2.76
C ASN A 463 -6.25 -28.08 -1.26
N VAL A 464 -7.34 -27.90 -0.53
CA VAL A 464 -7.32 -27.82 0.94
C VAL A 464 -7.44 -29.26 1.48
N PRO A 465 -6.65 -29.66 2.49
CA PRO A 465 -6.81 -30.96 3.13
C PRO A 465 -8.24 -31.22 3.61
N ALA A 466 -8.77 -32.42 3.40
CA ALA A 466 -10.17 -32.76 3.70
C ALA A 466 -10.51 -32.58 5.19
N ASP A 467 -9.57 -32.86 6.09
CA ASP A 467 -9.73 -32.64 7.54
C ASP A 467 -9.81 -31.15 7.93
N GLN A 468 -9.61 -30.24 6.98
CA GLN A 468 -9.74 -28.80 7.13
C GLN A 468 -10.94 -28.22 6.37
N HIS A 469 -11.75 -29.07 5.71
CA HIS A 469 -12.97 -28.62 5.06
C HIS A 469 -14.04 -28.25 6.10
N PRO A 470 -14.83 -27.19 5.85
CA PRO A 470 -16.03 -26.94 6.64
C PRO A 470 -17.00 -28.12 6.54
N ALA A 471 -17.63 -28.52 7.65
CA ALA A 471 -18.51 -29.69 7.73
C ALA A 471 -19.72 -29.69 6.76
N TYR A 472 -20.03 -28.56 6.13
CA TYR A 472 -21.11 -28.44 5.14
C TYR A 472 -20.62 -28.53 3.67
N LEU A 473 -19.33 -28.76 3.45
CA LEU A 473 -18.70 -28.92 2.13
C LEU A 473 -18.42 -30.38 1.75
N ASP A 474 -18.62 -31.31 2.69
CA ASP A 474 -18.45 -32.76 2.50
C ASP A 474 -19.66 -33.41 1.82
#